data_AF-A0A6C0HUK2-F1
#
_entry.id   AF-A0A6C0HUK2-F1
#
_cell.length_a   1.000
_cell.length_b   1.000
_cell.length_c   1.000
_cell.angle_alpha   90.00
_cell.angle_beta   90.00
_cell.angle_gamma   90.00
#
_symmetry.space_group_name_H-M   'P 1'
#
loop_
_entity.id
_entity.type
_entity.pdbx_description
1 polymer ?
#
loop_
_entity_poly.entity_id
_entity_poly.type
_entity_poly.pdbx_seq_one_letter_code
_entity_poly.pdbx_strand_id
1 'polypeptide(L)'
;MFFVTIPNKCKNPKKNIIFIFFIIENFLFQFIIQKIENIINKINKFNNNNNMETYTEPEFIGIMLLGELFSRRASLLEKDLDFDYENEIINLYKEASIINEKYTPELAIYYEDHNFPFNIVENEYLKAISKFKNSSNLFNLADFYKKNKKYPEMIKYLITNINDYEDCESMVFLALYYSDINNNETAIMYYKMALFNYDPDDTENGVELNTFITIKELIKLFDIIDENNLCKDNDIYRNLKKLYNETKHISIYNNKVRLFTQLNHFTECGICLNTELNIDLNCGHCVCKKCYLELFESPCPFCRR
;
A
#
# COMPACT_ATOMS: atom_id res chain seq x y z
N MET A 1 -29.24 -9.75 34.20
CA MET A 1 -30.09 -10.38 33.17
C MET A 1 -30.74 -9.24 32.39
N PHE A 2 -30.16 -8.83 31.27
CA PHE A 2 -30.71 -7.75 30.45
C PHE A 2 -31.30 -8.36 29.19
N PHE A 3 -32.61 -8.14 28.97
CA PHE A 3 -33.32 -8.62 27.80
C PHE A 3 -33.02 -7.70 26.62
N VAL A 4 -32.28 -8.20 25.63
CA VAL A 4 -32.15 -7.54 24.32
C VAL A 4 -33.47 -7.77 23.58
N THR A 5 -34.23 -6.70 23.37
CA THR A 5 -35.44 -6.74 22.55
C THR A 5 -35.05 -6.52 21.09
N ILE A 6 -35.23 -7.55 20.26
CA ILE A 6 -34.95 -7.49 18.83
C ILE A 6 -36.12 -6.74 18.15
N PRO A 7 -35.86 -5.67 17.36
CA PRO A 7 -36.92 -4.98 16.65
C PRO A 7 -37.53 -5.89 15.56
N ASN A 8 -38.86 -6.04 15.63
CA ASN A 8 -39.69 -6.98 14.85
C ASN A 8 -39.73 -6.77 13.31
N LYS A 9 -38.78 -6.05 12.70
CA LYS A 9 -38.84 -5.67 11.27
C LYS A 9 -37.95 -6.45 10.30
N CYS A 10 -37.08 -7.36 10.77
CA CYS A 10 -36.23 -8.17 9.87
C CYS A 10 -36.74 -9.62 9.72
N LYS A 11 -37.44 -9.91 8.61
CA LYS A 11 -38.00 -11.23 8.27
C LYS A 11 -36.96 -12.25 7.74
N ASN A 12 -35.66 -11.95 7.77
CA ASN A 12 -34.63 -12.84 7.23
C ASN A 12 -33.77 -13.44 8.36
N PRO A 13 -33.89 -14.74 8.67
CA PRO A 13 -33.25 -15.38 9.83
C PRO A 13 -31.71 -15.35 9.78
N LYS A 14 -31.10 -15.30 8.59
CA LYS A 14 -29.64 -15.16 8.46
C LYS A 14 -29.13 -13.79 8.93
N LYS A 15 -29.89 -12.71 8.69
CA LYS A 15 -29.54 -11.36 9.18
C LYS A 15 -29.68 -11.25 10.70
N ASN A 16 -30.66 -11.95 11.29
CA ASN A 16 -30.85 -11.95 12.74
C ASN A 16 -29.72 -12.69 13.49
N ILE A 17 -29.16 -13.76 12.92
CA ILE A 17 -27.99 -14.45 13.52
C ILE A 17 -26.75 -13.57 13.45
N ILE A 18 -26.47 -12.94 12.32
CA ILE A 18 -25.34 -12.00 12.17
C ILE A 18 -25.48 -10.82 13.14
N PHE A 19 -26.69 -10.28 13.30
CA PHE A 19 -26.95 -9.18 14.23
C PHE A 19 -26.81 -9.61 15.71
N ILE A 20 -27.22 -10.82 16.07
CA ILE A 20 -27.02 -11.36 17.43
C ILE A 20 -25.52 -11.61 17.70
N PHE A 21 -24.78 -12.15 16.73
CA PHE A 21 -23.32 -12.29 16.84
C PHE A 21 -22.64 -10.93 17.02
N PHE A 22 -23.03 -9.92 16.22
CA PHE A 22 -22.53 -8.55 16.33
C PHE A 22 -22.84 -7.92 17.70
N ILE A 23 -24.03 -8.17 18.27
CA ILE A 23 -24.40 -7.68 19.61
C ILE A 23 -23.59 -8.40 20.69
N ILE A 24 -23.41 -9.72 20.58
CA ILE A 24 -22.64 -10.51 21.55
C ILE A 24 -21.16 -10.11 21.50
N GLU A 25 -20.59 -9.93 20.30
CA GLU A 25 -19.24 -9.39 20.11
C GLU A 25 -19.13 -7.99 20.69
N ASN A 26 -20.06 -7.08 20.43
CA ASN A 26 -20.04 -5.74 21.04
C ASN A 26 -20.16 -5.78 22.57
N PHE A 27 -21.00 -6.64 23.15
CA PHE A 27 -21.12 -6.75 24.60
C PHE A 27 -19.88 -7.34 25.27
N LEU A 28 -19.32 -8.40 24.69
CA LEU A 28 -18.05 -8.98 25.14
C LEU A 28 -16.92 -7.97 24.97
N PHE A 29 -16.89 -7.26 23.84
CA PHE A 29 -15.92 -6.22 23.55
C PHE A 29 -16.00 -5.07 24.54
N GLN A 30 -17.19 -4.54 24.86
CA GLN A 30 -17.37 -3.48 25.86
C GLN A 30 -16.96 -3.94 27.28
N PHE A 31 -17.26 -5.18 27.65
CA PHE A 31 -16.81 -5.74 28.94
C PHE A 31 -15.29 -5.96 29.00
N ILE A 32 -14.71 -6.38 27.88
CA ILE A 32 -13.27 -6.55 27.71
C ILE A 32 -12.60 -5.17 27.74
N ILE A 33 -13.09 -4.18 26.98
CA ILE A 33 -12.68 -2.77 26.96
C ILE A 33 -12.62 -2.21 28.38
N GLN A 34 -13.67 -2.37 29.19
CA GLN A 34 -13.67 -1.80 30.54
C GLN A 34 -12.61 -2.43 31.48
N LYS A 35 -12.27 -3.71 31.27
CA LYS A 35 -11.13 -4.34 31.95
C LYS A 35 -9.80 -3.89 31.37
N ILE A 36 -9.75 -3.63 30.07
CA ILE A 36 -8.59 -3.15 29.35
C ILE A 36 -8.29 -1.69 29.69
N GLU A 37 -9.27 -0.80 29.83
CA GLU A 37 -9.07 0.59 30.25
C GLU A 37 -8.33 0.65 31.58
N ASN A 38 -8.61 -0.29 32.50
CA ASN A 38 -7.84 -0.42 33.74
C ASN A 38 -6.39 -0.90 33.50
N ILE A 39 -6.14 -1.71 32.46
CA ILE A 39 -4.81 -2.15 32.05
C ILE A 39 -4.08 -1.01 31.32
N ILE A 40 -4.71 -0.32 30.37
CA ILE A 40 -4.19 0.86 29.66
C ILE A 40 -3.88 1.98 30.64
N ASN A 41 -4.76 2.26 31.60
CA ASN A 41 -4.50 3.26 32.65
C ASN A 41 -3.32 2.87 33.54
N LYS A 42 -3.10 1.57 33.78
CA LYS A 42 -1.86 1.10 34.41
C LYS A 42 -0.66 1.33 33.49
N ILE A 43 -0.69 0.88 32.24
CA ILE A 43 0.38 1.04 31.24
C ILE A 43 0.78 2.52 31.09
N ASN A 44 -0.19 3.43 30.93
CA ASN A 44 0.04 4.87 30.79
C ASN A 44 0.65 5.48 32.08
N LYS A 45 0.26 4.99 33.26
CA LYS A 45 0.85 5.40 34.53
C LYS A 45 2.28 4.85 34.72
N PHE A 46 2.59 3.71 34.13
CA PHE A 46 3.92 3.10 34.13
C PHE A 46 4.89 3.76 33.13
N ASN A 47 4.46 4.05 31.91
CA ASN A 47 5.28 4.72 30.89
C ASN A 47 5.75 6.13 31.32
N ASN A 48 4.99 6.80 32.19
CA ASN A 48 5.37 8.11 32.75
C ASN A 48 6.44 8.04 33.87
N ASN A 49 6.78 6.84 34.38
CA ASN A 49 7.66 6.68 35.55
C ASN A 49 9.02 6.02 35.25
N ASN A 50 9.41 5.79 33.98
CA ASN A 50 10.72 5.30 33.54
C ASN A 50 11.26 4.00 34.20
N ASN A 51 10.44 3.25 34.94
CA ASN A 51 10.84 1.97 35.53
C ASN A 51 10.18 0.85 34.74
N MET A 52 10.91 0.33 33.76
CA MET A 52 10.52 -0.86 32.99
C MET A 52 10.75 -2.10 33.86
N GLU A 53 9.83 -2.41 34.77
CA GLU A 53 9.74 -3.76 35.30
C GLU A 53 9.22 -4.68 34.18
N THR A 54 9.93 -5.78 33.97
CA THR A 54 9.68 -6.76 32.92
C THR A 54 8.29 -7.39 33.09
N TYR A 55 7.40 -7.20 32.12
CA TYR A 55 6.18 -7.99 31.98
C TYR A 55 6.52 -9.48 31.95
N THR A 56 5.63 -10.33 32.48
CA THR A 56 5.73 -11.76 32.17
C THR A 56 5.38 -11.98 30.69
N GLU A 57 6.02 -12.95 30.05
CA GLU A 57 5.79 -13.27 28.62
C GLU A 57 4.29 -13.43 28.25
N PRO A 58 3.44 -14.07 29.09
CA PRO A 58 1.99 -14.16 28.81
C PRO A 58 1.26 -12.81 28.87
N GLU A 59 1.66 -11.90 29.76
CA GLU A 59 1.07 -10.56 29.85
C GLU A 59 1.43 -9.71 28.63
N PHE A 60 2.68 -9.81 28.18
CA PHE A 60 3.13 -9.15 26.95
C PHE A 60 2.36 -9.64 25.72
N ILE A 61 2.20 -10.96 25.56
CA ILE A 61 1.40 -11.54 24.47
C ILE A 61 -0.05 -11.05 24.53
N GLY A 62 -0.65 -11.02 25.72
CA GLY A 62 -2.02 -10.53 25.91
C GLY A 62 -2.20 -9.07 25.51
N ILE A 63 -1.24 -8.21 25.86
CA ILE A 63 -1.23 -6.79 25.47
C ILE A 63 -1.05 -6.65 23.95
N MET A 64 -0.15 -7.41 23.33
CA MET A 64 0.06 -7.35 21.87
C MET A 64 -1.19 -7.77 21.08
N LEU A 65 -1.85 -8.85 21.49
CA LEU A 65 -3.11 -9.33 20.89
C LEU A 65 -4.22 -8.29 21.01
N LEU A 66 -4.19 -7.48 22.07
CA LEU A 66 -5.19 -6.47 22.27
C LEU A 66 -5.09 -5.33 21.24
N GLY A 67 -3.88 -4.86 20.94
CA GLY A 67 -3.68 -3.88 19.88
C GLY A 67 -4.21 -4.40 18.54
N GLU A 68 -4.00 -5.69 18.26
CA GLU A 68 -4.52 -6.35 17.06
C GLU A 68 -6.05 -6.37 17.03
N LEU A 69 -6.70 -6.65 18.18
CA LEU A 69 -8.15 -6.66 18.27
C LEU A 69 -8.75 -5.27 18.00
N PHE A 70 -8.13 -4.20 18.50
CA PHE A 70 -8.59 -2.83 18.24
C PHE A 70 -8.43 -2.43 16.77
N SER A 71 -7.25 -2.67 16.19
CA SER A 71 -6.99 -2.46 14.76
C SER A 71 -8.01 -3.22 13.89
N ARG A 72 -8.21 -4.52 14.16
CA ARG A 72 -9.17 -5.34 13.41
C ARG A 72 -10.61 -4.86 13.56
N ARG A 73 -11.01 -4.44 14.77
CA ARG A 73 -12.36 -3.92 15.01
C ARG A 73 -12.59 -2.64 14.21
N ALA A 74 -11.62 -1.73 14.21
CA ALA A 74 -11.67 -0.50 13.42
C ALA A 74 -11.86 -0.81 11.93
N SER A 75 -11.01 -1.70 11.36
CA SER A 75 -11.12 -2.12 9.96
C SER A 75 -12.46 -2.81 9.62
N LEU A 76 -13.06 -3.55 10.56
CA LEU A 76 -14.39 -4.14 10.36
C LEU A 76 -15.49 -3.07 10.34
N LEU A 77 -15.39 -2.05 11.19
CA LEU A 77 -16.34 -0.93 11.22
C LEU A 77 -16.25 -0.08 9.96
N GLU A 78 -15.05 0.15 9.41
CA GLU A 78 -14.88 0.85 8.13
C GLU A 78 -15.61 0.17 6.96
N LYS A 79 -15.67 -1.16 6.98
CA LYS A 79 -16.33 -1.95 5.94
C LYS A 79 -17.86 -1.99 6.09
N ASP A 80 -18.38 -1.58 7.24
CA ASP A 80 -19.81 -1.54 7.52
C ASP A 80 -20.42 -0.22 7.00
N LEU A 81 -20.86 -0.22 5.75
CA LEU A 81 -21.40 0.96 5.05
C LEU A 81 -22.75 1.45 5.59
N ASP A 82 -23.40 0.71 6.49
CA ASP A 82 -24.75 1.01 6.96
C ASP A 82 -24.78 2.06 8.10
N PHE A 83 -23.64 2.41 8.70
CA PHE A 83 -23.57 3.26 9.89
C PHE A 83 -22.32 4.17 9.91
N ASP A 84 -22.46 5.33 10.54
CA ASP A 84 -21.37 6.26 10.79
C ASP A 84 -20.67 5.95 12.12
N TYR A 85 -19.49 5.32 12.03
CA TYR A 85 -18.65 4.95 13.16
C TYR A 85 -17.34 5.76 13.24
N GLU A 86 -17.23 6.91 12.57
CA GLU A 86 -15.96 7.66 12.42
C GLU A 86 -15.22 7.84 13.76
N ASN A 87 -15.91 8.36 14.78
CA ASN A 87 -15.31 8.60 16.10
C ASN A 87 -14.85 7.30 16.79
N GLU A 88 -15.59 6.19 16.61
CA GLU A 88 -15.25 4.90 17.19
C GLU A 88 -14.02 4.31 16.51
N ILE A 89 -13.97 4.35 15.17
CA ILE A 89 -12.82 3.91 14.36
C ILE A 89 -11.56 4.68 14.76
N ILE A 90 -11.65 6.01 14.85
CA ILE A 90 -10.52 6.87 15.25
C ILE A 90 -10.01 6.51 16.64
N ASN A 91 -10.91 6.27 17.60
CA ASN A 91 -10.51 5.91 18.96
C ASN A 91 -9.85 4.53 19.00
N LEU A 92 -10.37 3.55 18.26
CA LEU A 92 -9.81 2.21 18.19
C LEU A 92 -8.39 2.22 17.60
N TYR A 93 -8.12 2.97 16.53
CA TYR A 93 -6.75 3.07 16.01
C TYR A 93 -5.80 3.79 16.96
N LYS A 94 -6.26 4.82 17.68
CA LYS A 94 -5.46 5.47 18.72
C LYS A 94 -5.10 4.49 19.83
N GLU A 95 -6.06 3.70 20.30
CA GLU A 95 -5.82 2.68 21.33
C GLU A 95 -4.87 1.59 20.83
N ALA A 96 -5.05 1.11 19.61
CA ALA A 96 -4.17 0.13 18.97
C ALA A 96 -2.72 0.66 18.92
N SER A 97 -2.54 1.90 18.47
CA SER A 97 -1.23 2.56 18.42
C SER A 97 -0.58 2.74 19.79
N ILE A 98 -1.35 3.04 20.84
CA ILE A 98 -0.83 3.16 22.21
C ILE A 98 -0.25 1.82 22.68
N ILE A 99 -0.94 0.73 22.34
CA ILE A 99 -0.63 -0.62 22.82
C ILE A 99 0.53 -1.24 22.04
N ASN A 100 0.51 -1.13 20.72
CA ASN A 100 1.50 -1.75 19.86
C ASN A 100 1.87 -0.81 18.70
N GLU A 101 3.15 -0.48 18.64
CA GLU A 101 3.73 0.45 17.69
C GLU A 101 3.52 0.06 16.21
N LYS A 102 3.32 -1.23 15.94
CA LYS A 102 2.94 -1.75 14.61
C LYS A 102 1.69 -1.07 14.05
N TYR A 103 0.76 -0.65 14.90
CA TYR A 103 -0.52 -0.04 14.51
C TYR A 103 -0.48 1.49 14.43
N THR A 104 0.67 2.10 14.70
CA THR A 104 0.82 3.56 14.65
C THR A 104 0.50 4.20 13.29
N PRO A 105 0.80 3.59 12.11
CA PRO A 105 0.43 4.21 10.84
C PRO A 105 -1.05 4.10 10.47
N GLU A 106 -1.83 3.22 11.12
CA GLU A 106 -3.21 2.92 10.69
C GLU A 106 -4.15 4.13 10.77
N LEU A 107 -3.98 4.98 11.80
CA LEU A 107 -4.77 6.20 11.90
C LEU A 107 -4.49 7.19 10.77
N ALA A 108 -3.22 7.30 10.35
CA ALA A 108 -2.82 8.17 9.26
C ALA A 108 -3.37 7.66 7.92
N ILE A 109 -3.29 6.33 7.69
CA ILE A 109 -3.86 5.67 6.51
C ILE A 109 -5.38 5.87 6.47
N TYR A 110 -6.07 5.67 7.60
CA TYR A 110 -7.51 5.92 7.70
C TYR A 110 -7.87 7.35 7.29
N TYR A 111 -7.17 8.35 7.84
CA TYR A 111 -7.39 9.75 7.49
C TYR A 111 -7.10 10.03 6.01
N GLU A 112 -6.07 9.42 5.44
CA GLU A 112 -5.76 9.53 4.01
C GLU A 112 -6.90 8.97 3.14
N ASP A 113 -7.33 7.73 3.41
CA ASP A 113 -8.37 7.02 2.65
C ASP A 113 -9.72 7.75 2.70
N HIS A 114 -9.98 8.48 3.80
CA HIS A 114 -11.20 9.27 4.02
C HIS A 114 -11.05 10.75 3.66
N ASN A 115 -9.97 11.12 2.95
CA ASN A 115 -9.74 12.48 2.42
C ASN A 115 -9.74 13.58 3.50
N PHE A 116 -9.20 13.28 4.69
CA PHE A 116 -8.99 14.32 5.70
C PHE A 116 -8.03 15.40 5.19
N PRO A 117 -8.09 16.63 5.73
CA PRO A 117 -7.18 17.70 5.37
C PRO A 117 -5.71 17.28 5.43
N PHE A 118 -4.93 17.66 4.42
CA PHE A 118 -3.52 17.30 4.27
C PHE A 118 -2.70 17.42 5.57
N ASN A 119 -2.80 18.56 6.27
CA ASN A 119 -2.04 18.81 7.49
C ASN A 119 -2.39 17.84 8.62
N ILE A 120 -3.61 17.31 8.66
CA ILE A 120 -4.03 16.33 9.68
C ILE A 120 -3.37 14.99 9.39
N VAL A 121 -3.46 14.52 8.13
CA VAL A 121 -2.84 13.26 7.69
C VAL A 121 -1.33 13.31 7.88
N GLU A 122 -0.69 14.38 7.41
CA GLU A 122 0.76 14.61 7.54
C GLU A 122 1.20 14.55 9.01
N ASN A 123 0.48 15.24 9.90
CA ASN A 123 0.81 15.27 11.31
C ASN A 123 0.70 13.90 11.98
N GLU A 124 -0.26 13.06 11.60
CA GLU A 124 -0.35 11.70 12.14
C GLU A 124 0.78 10.79 11.63
N TYR A 125 1.16 10.88 10.36
CA TYR A 125 2.36 10.17 9.87
C TYR A 125 3.64 10.63 10.57
N LEU A 126 3.82 11.94 10.77
CA LEU A 126 4.99 12.47 11.49
C LEU A 126 5.02 12.02 12.95
N LYS A 127 3.87 11.99 13.63
CA LYS A 127 3.76 11.39 14.97
C LYS A 127 4.15 9.93 14.96
N ALA A 128 3.71 9.17 13.96
CA ALA A 128 4.04 7.75 13.84
C ALA A 128 5.55 7.53 13.74
N ILE A 129 6.23 8.28 12.88
CA ILE A 129 7.70 8.24 12.74
C ILE A 129 8.40 8.69 14.04
N SER A 130 7.90 9.74 14.69
CA SER A 130 8.51 10.26 15.93
C SER A 130 8.43 9.28 17.10
N LYS A 131 7.35 8.49 17.15
CA LYS A 131 7.11 7.47 18.18
C LYS A 131 7.89 6.20 17.87
N PHE A 132 7.83 5.76 16.61
CA PHE A 132 8.48 4.55 16.14
C PHE A 132 8.93 4.70 14.69
N LYS A 133 10.23 4.98 14.52
CA LYS A 133 10.84 5.07 13.20
C LYS A 133 11.16 3.68 12.68
N ASN A 134 10.54 3.30 11.56
CA ASN A 134 10.77 2.06 10.84
C ASN A 134 10.62 2.31 9.31
N SER A 135 11.01 1.32 8.49
CA SER A 135 10.93 1.47 7.03
C SER A 135 9.52 1.79 6.54
N SER A 136 8.51 1.02 6.96
CA SER A 136 7.12 1.17 6.52
C SER A 136 6.55 2.57 6.81
N ASN A 137 6.86 3.14 7.98
CA ASN A 137 6.39 4.48 8.36
C ASN A 137 7.03 5.59 7.50
N LEU A 138 8.32 5.46 7.19
CA LEU A 138 9.02 6.39 6.29
C LEU A 138 8.47 6.29 4.86
N PHE A 139 8.26 5.06 4.38
CA PHE A 139 7.72 4.80 3.05
C PHE A 139 6.29 5.33 2.89
N ASN A 140 5.38 5.02 3.83
CA ASN A 140 3.99 5.48 3.77
C ASN A 140 3.88 7.02 3.70
N LEU A 141 4.67 7.73 4.51
CA LEU A 141 4.71 9.19 4.44
C LEU A 141 5.27 9.70 3.11
N ALA A 142 6.29 9.04 2.55
CA ALA A 142 6.81 9.39 1.24
C ALA A 142 5.77 9.19 0.12
N ASP A 143 5.03 8.08 0.13
CA ASP A 143 3.93 7.84 -0.81
C ASP A 143 2.81 8.88 -0.67
N PHE A 144 2.43 9.21 0.57
CA PHE A 144 1.49 10.31 0.83
C PHE A 144 1.97 11.64 0.22
N TYR A 145 3.25 11.98 0.36
CA TYR A 145 3.82 13.17 -0.28
C TYR A 145 3.81 13.08 -1.80
N LYS A 146 4.07 11.91 -2.40
CA LYS A 146 3.96 11.69 -3.85
C LYS A 146 2.55 11.97 -4.35
N LYS A 147 1.53 11.36 -3.72
CA LYS A 147 0.10 11.56 -4.08
C LYS A 147 -0.30 13.03 -4.04
N ASN A 148 0.30 13.80 -3.12
CA ASN A 148 0.08 15.23 -2.95
C ASN A 148 1.09 16.12 -3.71
N LYS A 149 1.91 15.55 -4.60
CA LYS A 149 2.90 16.26 -5.44
C LYS A 149 3.95 17.06 -4.64
N LYS A 150 4.27 16.60 -3.43
CA LYS A 150 5.32 17.14 -2.54
C LYS A 150 6.63 16.39 -2.78
N TYR A 151 7.18 16.56 -3.98
CA TYR A 151 8.33 15.77 -4.42
C TYR A 151 9.61 15.97 -3.59
N PRO A 152 9.98 17.19 -3.13
CA PRO A 152 11.16 17.36 -2.28
C PRO A 152 11.06 16.57 -0.96
N GLU A 153 9.89 16.59 -0.32
CA GLU A 153 9.62 15.87 0.92
C GLU A 153 9.59 14.36 0.68
N MET A 154 8.92 13.90 -0.39
CA MET A 154 8.95 12.51 -0.83
C MET A 154 10.39 12.01 -0.98
N ILE A 155 11.24 12.71 -1.75
CA ILE A 155 12.64 12.32 -1.98
C ILE A 155 13.41 12.24 -0.66
N LYS A 156 13.23 13.23 0.22
CA LYS A 156 13.90 13.27 1.53
C LYS A 156 13.58 12.01 2.36
N TYR A 157 12.31 11.63 2.46
CA TYR A 157 11.90 10.47 3.25
C TYR A 157 12.33 9.14 2.61
N LEU A 158 12.27 9.01 1.27
CA LEU A 158 12.78 7.81 0.58
C LEU A 158 14.29 7.65 0.75
N ILE A 159 15.08 8.74 0.60
CA ILE A 159 16.53 8.69 0.84
C ILE A 159 16.83 8.33 2.31
N THR A 160 16.05 8.87 3.25
CA THR A 160 16.19 8.50 4.68
C THR A 160 15.94 7.01 4.87
N ASN A 161 14.89 6.47 4.23
CA ASN A 161 14.55 5.06 4.32
C ASN A 161 15.65 4.15 3.73
N ILE A 162 16.19 4.53 2.57
CA ILE A 162 17.31 3.83 1.92
C ILE A 162 18.55 3.80 2.82
N ASN A 163 18.89 4.94 3.43
CA ASN A 163 20.11 5.03 4.24
C ASN A 163 19.99 4.28 5.57
N ASP A 164 18.80 4.24 6.16
CA ASP A 164 18.59 3.67 7.49
C ASP A 164 18.21 2.18 7.45
N TYR A 165 17.55 1.72 6.39
CA TYR A 165 16.97 0.38 6.28
C TYR A 165 17.31 -0.37 5.00
N GLU A 166 18.12 0.21 4.10
CA GLU A 166 18.46 -0.40 2.79
C GLU A 166 17.21 -0.77 1.96
N ASP A 167 16.13 0.00 2.14
CA ASP A 167 14.80 -0.30 1.64
C ASP A 167 14.75 -0.30 0.10
N CYS A 168 14.61 -1.51 -0.47
CA CYS A 168 14.58 -1.72 -1.92
C CYS A 168 13.37 -1.04 -2.59
N GLU A 169 12.22 -1.00 -1.90
CA GLU A 169 11.01 -0.36 -2.41
C GLU A 169 11.24 1.14 -2.65
N SER A 170 11.87 1.81 -1.68
CA SER A 170 12.23 3.23 -1.79
C SER A 170 13.21 3.50 -2.93
N MET A 171 14.16 2.60 -3.17
CA MET A 171 15.11 2.71 -4.29
C MET A 171 14.38 2.61 -5.63
N VAL A 172 13.47 1.64 -5.78
CA VAL A 172 12.65 1.49 -6.99
C VAL A 172 11.77 2.73 -7.19
N PHE A 173 11.15 3.24 -6.13
CA PHE A 173 10.28 4.41 -6.21
C PHE A 173 11.02 5.66 -6.69
N LEU A 174 12.24 5.89 -6.19
CA LEU A 174 13.11 6.95 -6.69
C LEU A 174 13.53 6.72 -8.14
N ALA A 175 13.85 5.47 -8.52
CA ALA A 175 14.20 5.15 -9.90
C ALA A 175 13.08 5.54 -10.87
N LEU A 176 11.84 5.19 -10.54
CA LEU A 176 10.65 5.52 -11.33
C LEU A 176 10.39 7.03 -11.38
N TYR A 177 10.50 7.71 -10.25
CA TYR A 177 10.35 9.17 -10.20
C TYR A 177 11.39 9.88 -11.10
N TYR A 178 12.66 9.51 -11.01
CA TYR A 178 13.71 10.11 -11.83
C TYR A 178 13.54 9.76 -13.31
N SER A 179 13.03 8.57 -13.63
CA SER A 179 12.64 8.19 -14.98
C SER A 179 11.52 9.09 -15.53
N ASP A 180 10.48 9.36 -14.75
CA ASP A 180 9.35 10.21 -15.18
C ASP A 180 9.75 11.65 -15.49
N ILE A 181 10.81 12.16 -14.84
CA ILE A 181 11.39 13.48 -15.14
C ILE A 181 12.56 13.42 -16.15
N ASN A 182 12.72 12.29 -16.86
CA ASN A 182 13.77 12.03 -17.86
C ASN A 182 15.22 12.14 -17.33
N ASN A 183 15.43 11.97 -16.03
CA ASN A 183 16.76 11.84 -15.43
C ASN A 183 17.15 10.36 -15.38
N ASN A 184 17.40 9.80 -16.57
CA ASN A 184 17.66 8.36 -16.74
C ASN A 184 18.93 7.90 -16.01
N GLU A 185 19.95 8.75 -15.91
CA GLU A 185 21.18 8.42 -15.19
C GLU A 185 20.91 8.15 -13.70
N THR A 186 20.15 9.03 -13.05
CA THR A 186 19.79 8.87 -11.63
C THR A 186 18.79 7.72 -11.44
N ALA A 187 17.87 7.53 -12.39
CA ALA A 187 16.96 6.39 -12.38
C ALA A 187 17.71 5.05 -12.41
N ILE A 188 18.67 4.91 -13.33
CA ILE A 188 19.53 3.72 -13.45
C ILE A 188 20.34 3.50 -12.17
N MET A 189 20.85 4.56 -11.56
CA MET A 189 21.60 4.47 -10.30
C MET A 189 20.77 3.84 -9.18
N TYR A 190 19.60 4.40 -8.87
CA TYR A 190 18.74 3.85 -7.81
C TYR A 190 18.24 2.45 -8.13
N TYR A 191 17.96 2.17 -9.40
CA TYR A 191 17.54 0.83 -9.80
C TYR A 191 18.65 -0.21 -9.60
N LYS A 192 19.91 0.13 -9.92
CA LYS A 192 21.07 -0.72 -9.63
C LYS A 192 21.25 -0.95 -8.13
N MET A 193 21.00 0.06 -7.31
CA MET A 193 21.04 -0.08 -5.85
C MET A 193 19.97 -1.07 -5.36
N ALA A 194 18.72 -0.91 -5.82
CA ALA A 194 17.62 -1.82 -5.46
C ALA A 194 17.96 -3.28 -5.77
N LEU A 195 18.53 -3.51 -6.95
CA LEU A 195 18.90 -4.86 -7.38
C LEU A 195 20.14 -5.42 -6.70
N PHE A 196 21.07 -4.57 -6.26
CA PHE A 196 22.23 -5.02 -5.49
C PHE A 196 21.82 -5.49 -4.08
N ASN A 197 20.83 -4.83 -3.48
CA ASN A 197 20.31 -5.17 -2.15
C ASN A 197 19.17 -6.19 -2.18
N TYR A 198 18.75 -6.63 -3.37
CA TYR A 198 17.71 -7.64 -3.53
C TYR A 198 18.26 -9.05 -3.28
N ASP A 199 17.81 -9.70 -2.21
CA ASP A 199 18.06 -11.12 -1.94
C ASP A 199 16.84 -11.97 -2.37
N PRO A 200 16.95 -12.78 -3.45
CA PRO A 200 15.86 -13.64 -3.89
C PRO A 200 15.51 -14.79 -2.92
N ASP A 201 16.39 -15.10 -1.97
CA ASP A 201 16.25 -16.22 -1.03
C ASP A 201 15.77 -15.77 0.38
N ASP A 202 15.66 -14.45 0.63
CA ASP A 202 15.05 -13.93 1.86
C ASP A 202 13.52 -14.12 1.81
N THR A 203 13.05 -15.14 2.53
CA THR A 203 11.64 -15.58 2.53
C THR A 203 10.80 -14.92 3.62
N GLU A 204 11.41 -14.12 4.51
CA GLU A 204 10.69 -13.43 5.59
C GLU A 204 10.30 -11.99 5.20
N ASN A 205 11.07 -11.37 4.30
CA ASN A 205 10.79 -10.07 3.68
C ASN A 205 10.88 -10.11 2.15
N GLY A 206 10.67 -11.27 1.53
CA GLY A 206 10.69 -11.52 0.10
C GLY A 206 9.63 -10.71 -0.65
N VAL A 207 9.85 -9.41 -0.70
CA VAL A 207 9.19 -8.46 -1.57
C VAL A 207 9.60 -8.88 -2.97
N GLU A 208 8.76 -9.65 -3.64
CA GLU A 208 8.91 -9.85 -5.07
C GLU A 208 9.03 -8.45 -5.68
N LEU A 209 10.06 -8.16 -6.49
CA LEU A 209 10.09 -6.90 -7.25
C LEU A 209 8.76 -6.67 -8.03
N ASN A 210 8.02 -7.76 -8.30
CA ASN A 210 6.68 -7.79 -8.87
C ASN A 210 5.54 -7.25 -7.99
N THR A 211 5.65 -7.20 -6.66
CA THR A 211 4.54 -6.74 -5.80
C THR A 211 4.37 -5.22 -5.80
N PHE A 212 5.37 -4.47 -6.27
CA PHE A 212 5.38 -3.00 -6.15
C PHE A 212 5.58 -2.25 -7.48
N ILE A 213 5.96 -2.95 -8.54
CA ILE A 213 6.18 -2.36 -9.87
C ILE A 213 4.98 -2.71 -10.76
N THR A 214 4.22 -1.70 -11.17
CA THR A 214 3.16 -1.89 -12.18
C THR A 214 3.78 -2.36 -13.51
N ILE A 215 3.01 -3.06 -14.33
CA ILE A 215 3.47 -3.51 -15.66
C ILE A 215 4.02 -2.34 -16.49
N LYS A 216 3.41 -1.17 -16.38
CA LYS A 216 3.85 0.08 -17.00
C LYS A 216 5.25 0.48 -16.54
N GLU A 217 5.50 0.45 -15.24
CA GLU A 217 6.78 0.80 -14.64
C GLU A 217 7.87 -0.22 -15.00
N LEU A 218 7.53 -1.52 -15.02
CA LEU A 218 8.47 -2.58 -15.41
C LEU A 218 8.87 -2.47 -16.88
N ILE A 219 7.93 -2.12 -17.77
CA ILE A 219 8.22 -1.88 -19.19
C ILE A 219 9.12 -0.63 -19.35
N LYS A 220 8.81 0.48 -18.68
CA LYS A 220 9.65 1.69 -18.73
C LYS A 220 11.08 1.40 -18.26
N LEU A 221 11.24 0.68 -17.15
CA LEU A 221 12.55 0.30 -16.63
C LEU A 221 13.32 -0.58 -17.62
N PHE A 222 12.65 -1.56 -18.22
CA PHE A 222 13.26 -2.45 -19.21
C PHE A 222 13.70 -1.66 -20.46
N ASP A 223 12.85 -0.78 -20.98
CA ASP A 223 13.16 0.06 -22.14
C ASP A 223 14.41 0.93 -21.87
N ILE A 224 14.50 1.58 -20.70
CA ILE A 224 15.68 2.37 -20.31
C ILE A 224 16.94 1.51 -20.26
N ILE A 225 16.85 0.32 -19.69
CA ILE A 225 18.02 -0.57 -19.52
C ILE A 225 18.52 -1.08 -20.88
N ASP A 226 17.60 -1.44 -21.79
CA ASP A 226 17.93 -1.94 -23.12
C ASP A 226 18.49 -0.80 -24.01
N GLU A 227 17.90 0.40 -23.97
CA GLU A 227 18.38 1.59 -24.71
C GLU A 227 19.78 2.04 -24.27
N ASN A 228 20.10 1.92 -22.98
CA ASN A 228 21.39 2.35 -22.44
C ASN A 228 22.49 1.28 -22.54
N ASN A 229 22.24 0.13 -23.20
CA ASN A 229 23.19 -0.98 -23.35
C ASN A 229 23.87 -1.38 -22.03
N LEU A 230 23.14 -1.31 -20.91
CA LEU A 230 23.67 -1.74 -19.63
C LEU A 230 23.96 -3.25 -19.71
N CYS A 231 25.22 -3.60 -19.44
CA CYS A 231 25.84 -4.89 -19.77
C CYS A 231 24.92 -6.11 -19.62
N LYS A 232 24.72 -6.86 -20.72
CA LYS A 232 23.92 -8.10 -20.80
C LYS A 232 24.45 -9.24 -19.91
N ASP A 233 25.70 -9.12 -19.45
CA ASP A 233 26.38 -10.12 -18.61
C ASP A 233 26.23 -9.85 -17.10
N ASN A 234 25.49 -8.81 -16.70
CA ASN A 234 25.22 -8.55 -15.30
C ASN A 234 24.05 -9.44 -14.81
N ASP A 235 24.22 -10.11 -13.67
CA ASP A 235 23.16 -10.88 -12.99
C ASP A 235 21.89 -10.04 -12.79
N ILE A 236 22.05 -8.72 -12.64
CA ILE A 236 21.01 -7.68 -12.61
C ILE A 236 20.14 -7.69 -13.89
N TYR A 237 20.75 -7.64 -15.08
CA TYR A 237 20.00 -7.68 -16.34
C TYR A 237 19.30 -9.02 -16.52
N ARG A 238 19.94 -10.12 -16.07
CA ARG A 238 19.36 -11.46 -16.14
C ARG A 238 18.11 -11.59 -15.27
N ASN A 239 18.15 -11.07 -14.04
CA ASN A 239 17.02 -11.11 -13.11
C ASN A 239 15.85 -10.24 -13.58
N LEU A 240 16.11 -9.00 -14.00
CA LEU A 240 15.07 -8.15 -14.60
C LEU A 240 14.48 -8.79 -15.86
N LYS A 241 15.32 -9.32 -16.75
CA LYS A 241 14.85 -9.98 -17.97
C LYS A 241 14.04 -11.23 -17.66
N LYS A 242 14.41 -11.99 -16.63
CA LYS A 242 13.63 -13.12 -16.13
C LYS A 242 12.26 -12.64 -15.65
N LEU A 243 12.21 -11.63 -14.79
CA LEU A 243 10.97 -11.01 -14.28
C LEU A 243 10.07 -10.52 -15.42
N TYR A 244 10.65 -9.77 -16.36
CA TYR A 244 9.99 -9.24 -17.55
C TYR A 244 9.38 -10.35 -18.40
N ASN A 245 10.08 -11.48 -18.57
CA ASN A 245 9.61 -12.62 -19.37
C ASN A 245 8.58 -13.49 -18.62
N GLU A 246 8.68 -13.61 -17.30
CA GLU A 246 7.79 -14.44 -16.47
C GLU A 246 6.46 -13.73 -16.16
N THR A 247 6.40 -12.40 -16.25
CA THR A 247 5.18 -11.63 -16.01
C THR A 247 4.16 -11.85 -17.14
N LYS A 248 3.06 -12.56 -16.85
CA LYS A 248 1.99 -12.89 -17.80
C LYS A 248 1.48 -11.68 -18.60
N HIS A 249 1.27 -10.55 -17.93
CA HIS A 249 0.74 -9.35 -18.56
C HIS A 249 1.73 -8.68 -19.53
N ILE A 250 3.03 -8.77 -19.27
CA ILE A 250 4.07 -8.33 -20.20
C ILE A 250 4.09 -9.23 -21.44
N SER A 251 3.95 -10.54 -21.27
CA SER A 251 3.84 -11.46 -22.41
C SER A 251 2.64 -11.11 -23.30
N ILE A 252 1.48 -10.78 -22.70
CA ILE A 252 0.28 -10.34 -23.44
C ILE A 252 0.57 -9.03 -24.20
N TYR A 253 1.15 -8.04 -23.52
CA TYR A 253 1.52 -6.75 -24.14
C TYR A 253 2.48 -6.95 -25.32
N ASN A 254 3.56 -7.71 -25.14
CA ASN A 254 4.54 -7.98 -26.19
C ASN A 254 3.95 -8.74 -27.38
N ASN A 255 3.05 -9.69 -27.13
CA ASN A 255 2.35 -10.39 -28.19
C ASN A 255 1.43 -9.44 -28.99
N LYS A 256 0.73 -8.52 -28.32
CA LYS A 256 -0.08 -7.49 -28.99
C LYS A 256 0.80 -6.55 -29.81
N VAL A 257 1.86 -6.00 -29.22
CA VAL A 257 2.80 -5.11 -29.94
C VAL A 257 3.35 -5.82 -31.19
N ARG A 258 3.81 -7.07 -31.06
CA ARG A 258 4.31 -7.86 -32.19
C ARG A 258 3.25 -8.06 -33.28
N LEU A 259 2.06 -8.50 -32.90
CA LEU A 259 0.96 -8.75 -33.83
C LEU A 259 0.59 -7.48 -34.61
N PHE A 260 0.34 -6.37 -33.91
CA PHE A 260 -0.10 -5.13 -34.54
C PHE A 260 1.02 -4.46 -35.35
N THR A 261 2.30 -4.67 -34.97
CA THR A 261 3.44 -4.28 -35.81
C THR A 261 3.41 -5.04 -37.14
N GLN A 262 3.17 -6.35 -37.12
CA GLN A 262 3.05 -7.16 -38.34
C GLN A 262 1.84 -6.77 -39.20
N LEU A 263 0.75 -6.34 -38.56
CA LEU A 263 -0.43 -5.80 -39.25
C LEU A 263 -0.23 -4.36 -39.76
N ASN A 264 0.91 -3.72 -39.46
CA ASN A 264 1.21 -2.34 -39.81
C ASN A 264 0.11 -1.35 -39.34
N HIS A 265 -0.44 -1.56 -38.14
CA HIS A 265 -1.57 -0.77 -37.62
C HIS A 265 -1.13 0.59 -37.03
N PHE A 266 -0.44 1.40 -37.84
CA PHE A 266 -0.08 2.77 -37.49
C PHE A 266 -1.23 3.70 -37.82
N THR A 267 -1.93 4.16 -36.80
CA THR A 267 -3.12 5.01 -36.94
C THR A 267 -3.12 6.08 -35.85
N GLU A 268 -3.93 7.11 -36.04
CA GLU A 268 -4.11 8.16 -35.03
C GLU A 268 -4.74 7.58 -33.76
N CYS A 269 -4.10 7.79 -32.62
CA CYS A 269 -4.62 7.33 -31.33
C CYS A 269 -5.79 8.21 -30.88
N GLY A 270 -6.95 7.61 -30.58
CA GLY A 270 -8.14 8.34 -30.11
C GLY A 270 -8.02 9.00 -28.72
N ILE A 271 -6.84 8.95 -28.08
CA ILE A 271 -6.56 9.53 -26.75
C ILE A 271 -5.55 10.67 -26.86
N CYS A 272 -4.35 10.37 -27.37
CA CYS A 272 -3.27 11.35 -27.47
C CYS A 272 -3.16 12.01 -28.85
N LEU A 273 -3.96 11.57 -29.83
CA LEU A 273 -4.01 12.09 -31.21
C LEU A 273 -2.68 11.96 -31.99
N ASN A 274 -1.71 11.22 -31.46
CA ASN A 274 -0.47 10.92 -32.17
C ASN A 274 -0.69 9.74 -33.13
N THR A 275 -0.05 9.81 -34.30
CA THR A 275 0.03 8.67 -35.22
C THR A 275 1.17 7.76 -34.78
N GLU A 276 0.83 6.70 -34.06
CA GLU A 276 1.76 5.70 -33.55
C GLU A 276 1.21 4.29 -33.82
N LEU A 277 1.96 3.25 -33.44
CA LEU A 277 1.46 1.89 -33.46
C LEU A 277 0.31 1.74 -32.44
N ASN A 278 -0.89 1.43 -32.93
CA ASN A 278 -2.04 1.17 -32.09
C ASN A 278 -2.20 -0.33 -31.81
N ILE A 279 -2.60 -0.68 -30.58
CA ILE A 279 -2.86 -2.03 -30.09
C ILE A 279 -4.21 -2.08 -29.40
N ASP A 280 -4.84 -3.25 -29.39
CA ASP A 280 -6.19 -3.44 -28.84
C ASP A 280 -6.19 -3.56 -27.30
N LEU A 281 -7.14 -2.86 -26.68
CA LEU A 281 -7.57 -3.08 -25.31
C LEU A 281 -8.36 -4.39 -25.19
N ASN A 282 -8.64 -4.85 -23.96
CA ASN A 282 -9.40 -6.09 -23.72
C ASN A 282 -10.81 -6.10 -24.37
N CYS A 283 -11.37 -4.92 -24.63
CA CYS A 283 -12.68 -4.74 -25.29
C CYS A 283 -12.59 -4.64 -26.83
N GLY A 284 -11.39 -4.70 -27.43
CA GLY A 284 -11.17 -4.58 -28.86
C GLY A 284 -10.95 -3.16 -29.40
N HIS A 285 -11.19 -2.11 -28.60
CA HIS A 285 -10.83 -0.74 -28.99
C HIS A 285 -9.32 -0.56 -29.03
N CYS A 286 -8.79 0.14 -30.05
CA CYS A 286 -7.36 0.33 -30.22
C CYS A 286 -6.86 1.68 -29.71
N VAL A 287 -5.68 1.69 -29.10
CA VAL A 287 -4.95 2.89 -28.63
C VAL A 287 -3.45 2.72 -28.87
N CYS A 288 -2.67 3.81 -28.87
CA CYS A 288 -1.22 3.68 -29.02
C CYS A 288 -0.59 2.95 -27.83
N LYS A 289 0.62 2.40 -28.02
CA LYS A 289 1.37 1.69 -26.96
C LYS A 289 1.42 2.44 -25.63
N LYS A 290 1.69 3.76 -25.67
CA LYS A 290 1.77 4.60 -24.46
C LYS A 290 0.43 4.65 -23.73
N CYS A 291 -0.64 4.97 -24.45
CA CYS A 291 -1.99 5.03 -23.90
C CYS A 291 -2.52 3.67 -23.43
N TYR A 292 -2.09 2.57 -24.05
CA TYR A 292 -2.40 1.22 -23.57
C TYR A 292 -1.87 0.98 -22.15
N LEU A 293 -0.62 1.38 -21.88
CA LEU A 293 -0.02 1.21 -20.56
C LEU A 293 -0.74 2.03 -19.47
N GLU A 294 -1.25 3.22 -19.81
CA GLU A 294 -2.08 4.02 -18.90
C GLU A 294 -3.47 3.41 -18.64
N LEU A 295 -4.00 2.70 -19.65
CA LEU A 295 -5.35 2.14 -19.59
C LEU A 295 -5.42 0.67 -19.20
N PHE A 296 -4.28 0.02 -18.99
CA PHE A 296 -4.21 -1.44 -18.83
C PHE A 296 -5.14 -1.96 -17.71
N GLU A 297 -5.18 -1.25 -16.58
CA GLU A 297 -6.02 -1.57 -15.42
C GLU A 297 -7.28 -0.71 -15.34
N SER A 298 -7.41 0.27 -16.25
CA SER A 298 -8.51 1.21 -16.24
C SER A 298 -9.65 0.77 -17.17
N PRO A 299 -10.90 1.16 -16.87
CA PRO A 299 -12.01 0.97 -17.80
C PRO A 299 -11.71 1.67 -19.14
N CYS A 300 -12.04 0.99 -20.25
CA CYS A 300 -11.86 1.56 -21.57
C CYS A 300 -12.68 2.86 -21.74
N PRO A 301 -12.08 3.98 -22.16
CA PRO A 301 -12.79 5.26 -22.32
C PRO A 301 -13.76 5.27 -23.49
N PHE A 302 -13.64 4.33 -24.44
CA PHE A 302 -14.50 4.23 -25.62
C PHE A 302 -15.72 3.32 -25.41
N CYS A 303 -15.69 2.46 -24.40
CA CYS A 303 -16.83 1.61 -24.08
C CYS A 303 -17.95 2.47 -23.50
N ARG A 304 -19.14 2.41 -24.12
CA ARG A 304 -20.35 2.94 -23.48
C ARG A 304 -20.68 2.03 -22.29
N ARG A 305 -20.67 2.59 -21.09
CA ARG A 305 -21.16 1.93 -19.88
C ARG A 305 -22.68 1.92 -19.86
#